data_AF-A0A411WLE8-F1
#
_entry.id   AF-A0A411WLE8-F1
#
_cell.length_a   1.000
_cell.length_b   1.000
_cell.length_c   1.000
_cell.angle_alpha   90.00
_cell.angle_beta   90.00
_cell.angle_gamma   90.00
#
_symmetry.space_group_name_H-M   'P 1'
#
loop_
_entity.id
_entity.type
_entity.pdbx_description
1 polymer ?
#
loop_
_entity_poly.entity_id
_entity_poly.type
_entity_poly.pdbx_seq_one_letter_code
_entity_poly.pdbx_strand_id
1 'polypeptide(L)'
;MKYLLMIILGLCFTGSALAGCAEDENARCSYYKAGELKSQSSCKITTCAATEVYFLSQWEWSNGNSVDIHMDPETKKVTLNDKPTYSLPQELSGKMTCFGVVDSDELMCTDSGNF
;
A
#
# COMPACT_ATOMS: atom_id res chain seq x y z
N MET A 1 43.89 -20.93 22.22
CA MET A 1 42.98 -19.86 22.73
C MET A 1 43.09 -18.58 21.88
N LYS A 2 42.88 -18.65 20.57
CA LYS A 2 42.99 -17.46 19.69
C LYS A 2 41.92 -17.37 18.59
N TYR A 3 41.20 -18.47 18.37
CA TYR A 3 40.09 -18.53 17.41
C TYR A 3 38.69 -18.46 18.06
N LEU A 4 38.61 -18.58 19.40
CA LEU A 4 37.33 -18.53 20.11
C LEU A 4 36.74 -17.11 20.22
N LEU A 5 37.58 -16.08 20.06
CA LEU A 5 37.15 -14.67 20.10
C LEU A 5 36.56 -14.15 18.78
N MET A 6 36.68 -14.88 17.67
CA MET A 6 36.15 -14.43 16.36
C MET A 6 34.70 -14.83 16.10
N ILE A 7 34.11 -15.75 16.86
CA ILE A 7 32.75 -16.26 16.59
C ILE A 7 31.66 -15.42 17.28
N ILE A 8 32.00 -14.63 18.29
CA ILE A 8 31.01 -13.91 19.11
C ILE A 8 30.59 -12.56 18.47
N LEU A 9 31.33 -12.06 17.47
CA LEU A 9 31.07 -10.74 16.87
C LEU A 9 30.05 -10.75 15.71
N GLY A 10 29.45 -11.90 15.38
CA GLY A 10 28.50 -12.06 14.27
C GLY A 10 27.02 -12.19 14.67
N LEU A 11 26.69 -12.07 15.95
CA LEU A 11 25.32 -12.27 16.46
C LEU A 11 24.52 -10.98 16.67
N CYS A 12 25.09 -9.82 16.37
CA CYS A 12 24.32 -8.59 16.22
C CYS A 12 23.80 -8.55 14.78
N PHE A 13 22.60 -8.03 14.55
CA PHE A 13 21.95 -7.84 13.23
C PHE A 13 21.10 -9.01 12.69
N THR A 14 20.14 -9.50 13.48
CA THR A 14 18.84 -9.90 12.91
C THR A 14 17.71 -9.55 13.88
N GLY A 15 17.44 -8.26 14.07
CA GLY A 15 16.10 -7.89 14.50
C GLY A 15 15.16 -8.24 13.36
N SER A 16 14.14 -9.06 13.59
CA SER A 16 13.09 -9.29 12.60
C SER A 16 12.53 -7.93 12.22
N ALA A 17 12.76 -7.48 10.98
CA ALA A 17 12.10 -6.29 10.49
C ALA A 17 10.60 -6.63 10.38
N LEU A 18 9.84 -6.27 11.41
CA LEU A 18 8.38 -6.40 11.47
C LEU A 18 7.67 -5.34 10.61
N ALA A 19 8.45 -4.59 9.82
CA ALA A 19 8.04 -3.54 8.91
C ALA A 19 8.77 -3.74 7.58
N GLY A 20 8.05 -3.63 6.47
CA GLY A 20 8.60 -3.70 5.12
C GLY A 20 7.93 -2.68 4.21
N CYS A 21 8.68 -2.20 3.23
CA CYS A 21 8.15 -1.37 2.15
C CYS A 21 8.46 -2.03 0.80
N ALA A 22 7.55 -1.87 -0.14
CA ALA A 22 7.69 -2.29 -1.53
C ALA A 22 7.29 -1.15 -2.45
N GLU A 23 7.99 -1.03 -3.58
CA GLU A 23 7.74 -0.01 -4.59
C GLU A 23 7.41 -0.66 -5.95
N ASP A 24 6.43 -0.10 -6.65
CA ASP A 24 6.10 -0.42 -8.04
C ASP A 24 6.07 0.85 -8.87
N GLU A 25 7.05 1.03 -9.75
CA GLU A 25 7.15 2.24 -10.60
C GLU A 25 6.39 2.10 -11.93
N ASN A 26 5.85 0.91 -12.23
CA ASN A 26 5.25 0.60 -13.53
C ASN A 26 3.77 0.22 -13.44
N ALA A 27 3.15 0.40 -12.28
CA ALA A 27 1.74 0.14 -12.06
C ALA A 27 0.87 1.05 -12.93
N ARG A 28 -0.36 0.61 -13.19
CA ARG A 28 -1.42 1.39 -13.82
C ARG A 28 -2.55 1.62 -12.85
N CYS A 29 -2.78 2.89 -12.52
CA CYS A 29 -3.83 3.31 -11.62
C CYS A 29 -5.07 3.79 -12.40
N SER A 30 -6.26 3.49 -11.87
CA SER A 30 -7.55 3.79 -12.48
C SER A 30 -8.51 4.37 -11.46
N TYR A 31 -9.19 5.47 -11.81
CA TYR A 31 -10.22 6.11 -10.99
C TYR A 31 -11.56 5.98 -11.69
N TYR A 32 -12.53 5.46 -10.96
CA TYR A 32 -13.90 5.31 -11.40
C TYR A 32 -14.83 6.17 -10.55
N LYS A 33 -15.87 6.72 -11.19
CA LYS A 33 -16.97 7.41 -10.54
C LYS A 33 -18.28 7.04 -11.21
N ALA A 34 -19.30 6.69 -10.41
CA ALA A 34 -20.58 6.19 -10.91
C ALA A 34 -20.42 4.99 -11.86
N GLY A 35 -19.43 4.13 -11.61
CA GLY A 35 -19.13 2.96 -12.46
C GLY A 35 -18.41 3.26 -13.78
N GLU A 36 -18.10 4.53 -14.08
CA GLU A 36 -17.40 4.92 -15.30
C GLU A 36 -15.93 5.24 -15.02
N LEU A 37 -15.03 4.83 -15.92
CA LEU A 37 -13.61 5.19 -15.85
C LEU A 37 -13.45 6.69 -16.11
N LYS A 38 -13.00 7.44 -15.11
CA LYS A 38 -12.81 8.90 -15.19
C LYS A 38 -11.35 9.29 -15.43
N SER A 39 -10.41 8.51 -14.92
CA SER A 39 -8.99 8.76 -15.13
C SER A 39 -8.19 7.47 -15.08
N GLN A 40 -7.13 7.41 -15.87
CA GLN A 40 -6.18 6.31 -15.87
C GLN A 40 -4.81 6.79 -16.32
N SER A 41 -3.77 6.36 -15.62
CA SER A 41 -2.40 6.63 -16.01
C SER A 41 -1.45 5.60 -15.39
N SER A 42 -0.19 5.64 -15.79
CA SER A 42 0.85 5.00 -14.96
C SER A 42 0.91 5.67 -13.59
N CYS A 43 1.35 4.93 -12.59
CA CYS A 43 1.57 5.43 -11.25
C CYS A 43 2.77 4.74 -10.60
N LYS A 44 3.49 5.49 -9.78
CA LYS A 44 4.43 4.94 -8.80
C LYS A 44 3.67 4.64 -7.52
N ILE A 45 3.79 3.42 -7.02
CA ILE A 45 3.19 2.98 -5.77
C ILE A 45 4.28 2.65 -4.77
N THR A 46 4.17 3.22 -3.57
CA THR A 46 4.99 2.86 -2.42
C THR A 46 4.06 2.37 -1.32
N THR A 47 4.15 1.09 -0.98
CA THR A 47 3.37 0.48 0.11
C THR A 47 4.31 0.08 1.24
N CYS A 48 4.02 0.54 2.45
CA CYS A 48 4.71 0.16 3.68
C CYS A 48 3.72 -0.47 4.65
N ALA A 49 4.08 -1.60 5.23
CA ALA A 49 3.28 -2.28 6.24
C ALA A 49 4.16 -2.70 7.41
N ALA A 50 3.65 -2.54 8.63
CA ALA A 50 4.32 -3.05 9.82
C ALA A 50 3.32 -3.66 10.81
N THR A 51 3.26 -5.00 10.88
CA THR A 51 2.33 -5.78 11.72
C THR A 51 0.93 -5.14 11.85
N GLU A 52 0.19 -5.38 12.94
CA GLU A 52 -1.17 -4.84 13.13
C GLU A 52 -1.21 -3.33 13.47
N VAL A 53 -0.08 -2.63 13.37
CA VAL A 53 0.04 -1.26 13.87
C VAL A 53 0.10 -0.21 12.77
N TYR A 54 0.50 -0.57 11.54
CA TYR A 54 0.75 0.40 10.50
C TYR A 54 0.55 -0.15 9.09
N PHE A 55 -0.16 0.63 8.28
CA PHE A 55 -0.26 0.46 6.84
C PHE A 55 -0.22 1.85 6.19
N LEU A 56 0.57 1.99 5.14
CA LEU A 56 0.63 3.16 4.27
C LEU A 56 0.76 2.68 2.82
N SER A 57 0.04 3.29 1.89
CA SER A 57 0.23 3.13 0.47
C SER A 57 0.03 4.46 -0.25
N GLN A 58 1.07 4.94 -0.92
CA GLN A 58 1.09 6.21 -1.62
C GLN A 58 1.19 5.96 -3.12
N TRP A 59 0.25 6.50 -3.88
CA TRP A 59 0.20 6.36 -5.33
C TRP A 59 0.39 7.71 -5.98
N GLU A 60 1.48 7.88 -6.72
CA GLU A 60 1.81 9.08 -7.46
C GLU A 60 1.53 8.84 -8.95
N TRP A 61 0.52 9.51 -9.49
CA TRP A 61 0.07 9.27 -10.85
C TRP A 61 0.80 10.18 -11.82
N SER A 62 1.15 9.68 -13.01
CA SER A 62 1.86 10.47 -14.03
C SER A 62 1.03 11.63 -14.60
N ASN A 63 -0.29 11.63 -14.39
CA ASN A 63 -1.16 12.74 -14.74
C ASN A 63 -1.29 13.83 -13.65
N GLY A 64 -0.54 13.71 -12.56
CA GLY A 64 -0.51 14.68 -11.45
C GLY A 64 -1.49 14.39 -10.31
N ASN A 65 -2.32 13.34 -10.41
CA ASN A 65 -3.14 12.89 -9.29
C ASN A 65 -2.29 12.18 -8.23
N SER A 66 -2.79 12.16 -6.99
CA SER A 66 -2.22 11.35 -5.93
C SER A 66 -3.31 10.66 -5.10
N VAL A 67 -2.95 9.52 -4.55
CA VAL A 67 -3.76 8.77 -3.60
C VAL A 67 -2.88 8.43 -2.40
N ASP A 68 -3.35 8.78 -1.20
CA ASP A 68 -2.75 8.38 0.08
C ASP A 68 -3.73 7.45 0.79
N ILE A 69 -3.28 6.24 1.10
CA ILE A 69 -4.03 5.26 1.86
C ILE A 69 -3.24 4.99 3.12
N HIS A 70 -3.80 5.28 4.29
CA HIS A 70 -3.13 4.98 5.54
C HIS A 70 -4.09 4.37 6.56
N MET A 71 -3.52 3.61 7.50
CA MET A 71 -4.23 3.18 8.69
C MET A 71 -4.08 4.23 9.79
N ASP A 72 -5.20 4.73 10.27
CA ASP A 72 -5.24 5.59 11.45
C ASP A 72 -4.75 4.78 12.67
N PRO A 73 -3.73 5.25 13.40
CA PRO A 73 -3.11 4.48 14.47
C PRO A 73 -3.99 4.32 15.70
N GLU A 74 -4.95 5.22 15.93
CA GLU A 74 -5.84 5.21 17.10
C GLU A 74 -7.07 4.33 16.85
N THR A 75 -7.71 4.51 15.70
CA THR A 75 -8.97 3.85 15.35
C THR A 75 -8.77 2.55 14.57
N LYS A 76 -7.56 2.31 14.05
CA LYS A 76 -7.22 1.18 13.17
C LYS A 76 -8.04 1.13 11.88
N LYS A 77 -8.67 2.25 11.52
CA LYS A 77 -9.43 2.38 10.28
C LYS A 77 -8.51 2.79 9.14
N VAL A 78 -8.71 2.20 7.98
CA VAL A 78 -8.03 2.63 6.76
C VAL A 78 -8.79 3.80 6.15
N THR A 79 -8.05 4.82 5.73
CA THR A 79 -8.57 5.97 4.98
C THR A 79 -7.97 5.99 3.58
N LEU A 80 -8.64 6.67 2.66
CA LEU A 80 -8.12 7.03 1.35
C LEU A 80 -8.35 8.53 1.17
N ASN A 81 -7.27 9.30 1.03
CA ASN A 81 -7.29 10.76 0.98
C ASN A 81 -8.15 11.34 2.13
N ASP A 82 -7.88 10.88 3.35
CA ASP A 82 -8.57 11.24 4.60
C ASP A 82 -10.07 10.86 4.68
N LYS A 83 -10.59 10.12 3.70
CA LYS A 83 -11.97 9.61 3.72
C LYS A 83 -12.00 8.14 4.15
N PRO A 84 -13.02 7.69 4.91
CA PRO A 84 -13.18 6.27 5.21
C PRO A 84 -13.26 5.43 3.93
N THR A 85 -12.51 4.32 3.89
CA THR A 85 -12.40 3.47 2.70
C THR A 85 -12.59 1.99 3.04
N TYR A 86 -12.80 1.18 2.01
CA TYR A 86 -12.77 -0.28 2.10
C TYR A 86 -12.02 -0.87 0.90
N SER A 87 -11.25 -1.93 1.15
CA SER A 87 -10.63 -2.70 0.07
C SER A 87 -11.66 -3.66 -0.52
N LEU A 88 -11.70 -3.75 -1.85
CA LEU A 88 -12.53 -4.74 -2.54
C LEU A 88 -11.83 -6.10 -2.49
N PRO A 89 -12.55 -7.20 -2.17
CA PRO A 89 -12.04 -8.55 -2.31
C PRO A 89 -11.53 -8.83 -3.73
N GLN A 90 -10.43 -9.59 -3.84
CA GLN A 90 -9.78 -9.87 -5.12
C GLN A 90 -10.70 -10.60 -6.12
N GLU A 91 -11.68 -11.35 -5.61
CA GLU A 91 -12.69 -12.06 -6.39
C GLU A 91 -13.59 -11.09 -7.19
N LEU A 92 -13.75 -9.86 -6.69
CA LEU A 92 -14.54 -8.80 -7.33
C LEU A 92 -13.70 -7.88 -8.21
N SER A 93 -12.43 -7.68 -7.89
CA SER A 93 -11.54 -6.74 -8.58
C SER A 93 -10.69 -7.36 -9.69
N GLY A 94 -10.77 -8.67 -9.92
CA GLY A 94 -10.11 -9.33 -11.05
C GLY A 94 -8.58 -9.26 -11.01
N LYS A 95 -8.00 -9.42 -9.80
CA LYS A 95 -6.55 -9.28 -9.48
C LYS A 95 -6.03 -7.84 -9.38
N MET A 96 -6.91 -6.84 -9.45
CA MET A 96 -6.54 -5.47 -9.10
C MET A 96 -6.64 -5.28 -7.59
N THR A 97 -5.81 -4.40 -7.03
CA THR A 97 -6.05 -3.85 -5.70
C THR A 97 -6.94 -2.63 -5.84
N CYS A 98 -8.11 -2.64 -5.23
CA CYS A 98 -9.11 -1.58 -5.37
C CYS A 98 -9.62 -1.11 -4.01
N PHE A 99 -9.75 0.20 -3.85
CA PHE A 99 -10.27 0.87 -2.66
C PHE A 99 -11.47 1.75 -3.02
N GLY A 100 -12.60 1.50 -2.37
CA GLY A 100 -13.82 2.29 -2.51
C GLY A 100 -14.02 3.26 -1.34
N VAL A 101 -14.49 4.47 -1.62
CA VAL A 101 -14.80 5.45 -0.57
C VAL A 101 -16.18 5.14 0.02
N VAL A 102 -16.29 5.06 1.35
CA VAL A 102 -17.57 4.80 2.03
C VAL A 102 -18.57 5.92 1.73
N ASP A 103 -19.84 5.55 1.55
CA ASP A 103 -20.95 6.47 1.21
C ASP A 103 -20.70 7.30 -0.07
N SER A 104 -19.92 6.77 -1.01
CA SER A 104 -19.57 7.40 -2.28
C SER A 104 -19.67 6.41 -3.45
N ASP A 105 -19.63 6.94 -4.67
CA ASP A 105 -19.57 6.20 -5.94
C ASP A 105 -18.15 6.17 -6.53
N GLU A 106 -17.16 6.52 -5.72
CA GLU A 106 -15.74 6.61 -6.08
C GLU A 106 -14.97 5.32 -5.79
N LEU A 107 -14.16 4.89 -6.76
CA LEU A 107 -13.33 3.69 -6.67
C LEU A 107 -11.94 3.95 -7.30
N MET A 108 -10.89 3.59 -6.57
CA MET A 108 -9.50 3.74 -6.99
C MET A 108 -8.86 2.36 -7.06
N CYS A 109 -8.30 2.00 -8.22
CA CYS A 109 -7.72 0.69 -8.45
C CYS A 109 -6.30 0.78 -9.01
N THR A 110 -5.50 -0.24 -8.75
CA THR A 110 -4.17 -0.46 -9.32
C THR A 110 -3.99 -1.93 -9.70
N ASP A 111 -3.19 -2.20 -10.73
CA ASP A 111 -2.74 -3.55 -11.08
C ASP A 111 -1.43 -3.96 -10.38
N SER A 112 -0.91 -3.12 -9.49
CA SER A 112 0.27 -3.47 -8.69
C SER A 112 -0.01 -4.62 -7.73
N GLY A 113 0.90 -5.59 -7.70
CA GLY A 113 0.89 -6.70 -6.76
C GLY A 113 1.51 -6.36 -5.38
N ASN A 114 1.94 -5.11 -5.16
CA ASN A 114 2.64 -4.69 -3.94
C ASN A 114 1.68 -4.28 -2.81
N PHE A 115 0.82 -5.21 -2.38
CA PHE A 115 -0.16 -5.05 -1.30
C PHE A 115 -0.29 -6.29 -0.42
#